data_AF-A0A8J4PZC9-F1
#
_entry.id   AF-A0A8J4PZC9-F1
#
_cell.length_a   1.000
_cell.length_b   1.000
_cell.length_c   1.000
_cell.angle_alpha   90.00
_cell.angle_beta   90.00
_cell.angle_gamma   90.00
#
_symmetry.space_group_name_H-M   'P 1'
#
loop_
_entity.id
_entity.type
_entity.pdbx_description
1 polymer ?
#
loop_
_entity_poly.entity_id
_entity_poly.type
_entity_poly.pdbx_seq_one_letter_code
_entity_poly.pdbx_strand_id
1 'polypeptide(L)'
;MDDNDKVKETTDTCPPSTTDADKNSGCRCKCDDHGDDNNTEEVFITQSIDKQVTPSICKKCGLCKYVPLKIPMYAPYTLKGLDPNEQYYYCTCGLTTGQQPLCDQKSCIGTKFQPKPFVLGKKQTMFLLCGCRYTSNPPYCDAIHTRLPFNPTDPPCKCSKVDEW
;
A
#
# COMPACT_ATOMS: atom_id res chain seq x y z
N MET A 1 9.36 47.52 -12.87
CA MET A 1 8.97 47.09 -11.52
C MET A 1 7.64 47.73 -11.23
N ASP A 2 6.74 46.92 -10.69
CA ASP A 2 5.47 47.25 -10.02
C ASP A 2 4.30 47.64 -10.96
N ASP A 3 3.08 47.08 -10.86
CA ASP A 3 2.54 46.04 -10.00
C ASP A 3 1.12 45.63 -10.45
N ASN A 4 0.76 44.38 -10.14
CA ASN A 4 -0.57 43.84 -9.81
C ASN A 4 -1.66 43.51 -10.85
N ASP A 5 -1.73 42.20 -11.09
CA ASP A 5 -2.92 41.32 -11.14
C ASP A 5 -4.11 41.75 -10.26
N LYS A 6 -5.33 41.58 -10.79
CA LYS A 6 -6.51 41.26 -9.97
C LYS A 6 -7.53 40.41 -10.75
N VAL A 7 -7.24 39.10 -10.80
CA VAL A 7 -8.22 38.06 -11.16
C VAL A 7 -9.19 37.86 -9.98
N LYS A 8 -10.47 37.70 -10.30
CA LYS A 8 -11.61 37.56 -9.38
C LYS A 8 -11.43 36.44 -8.36
N GLU A 9 -11.67 36.80 -7.11
CA GLU A 9 -11.96 35.94 -5.95
C GLU A 9 -13.25 35.15 -6.17
N THR A 10 -13.19 33.83 -6.00
CA THR A 10 -14.35 32.99 -5.64
C THR A 10 -13.93 32.08 -4.49
N THR A 11 -14.24 32.53 -3.27
CA THR A 11 -14.18 31.77 -2.04
C THR A 11 -15.43 30.91 -1.93
N ASP A 12 -15.34 29.59 -2.17
CA ASP A 12 -16.43 28.66 -1.87
C ASP A 12 -16.31 28.19 -0.41
N THR A 13 -16.81 29.03 0.49
CA THR A 13 -17.16 28.66 1.86
C THR A 13 -18.43 27.81 1.87
N CYS A 14 -18.38 26.67 2.56
CA CYS A 14 -19.51 25.80 2.87
C CYS A 14 -20.54 26.53 3.78
N PRO A 15 -21.86 26.48 3.50
CA PRO A 15 -22.85 27.10 4.38
C PRO A 15 -23.17 26.22 5.61
N PRO A 16 -23.53 26.83 6.77
CA PRO A 16 -23.85 26.10 7.98
C PRO A 16 -25.36 25.93 8.21
N SER A 17 -25.65 25.07 9.19
CA SER A 17 -26.87 24.94 10.00
C SER A 17 -28.06 24.25 9.33
N THR A 18 -28.87 23.41 9.98
CA THR A 18 -28.97 22.80 11.33
C THR A 18 -30.18 21.87 11.25
N THR A 19 -30.20 20.73 11.94
CA THR A 19 -31.24 20.27 12.90
C THR A 19 -31.07 18.78 13.22
N ASP A 20 -31.33 18.44 14.47
CA ASP A 20 -30.90 17.28 15.24
C ASP A 20 -31.46 15.89 14.87
N ALA A 21 -30.68 14.88 15.27
CA ALA A 21 -31.07 13.65 15.99
C ALA A 21 -30.66 12.31 15.34
N ASP A 22 -29.59 11.74 15.91
CA ASP A 22 -29.35 10.32 16.19
C ASP A 22 -29.52 9.26 15.09
N LYS A 23 -28.38 8.78 14.55
CA LYS A 23 -27.82 7.46 14.88
C LYS A 23 -26.59 7.09 14.04
N ASN A 24 -25.57 6.65 14.78
CA ASN A 24 -24.52 5.69 14.39
C ASN A 24 -23.37 6.18 13.51
N SER A 25 -22.26 6.41 14.21
CA SER A 25 -20.89 6.52 13.71
C SER A 25 -20.51 5.30 12.87
N GLY A 26 -20.26 5.52 11.59
CA GLY A 26 -19.65 4.55 10.69
C GLY A 26 -18.82 5.29 9.65
N CYS A 27 -17.49 5.18 9.73
CA CYS A 27 -16.61 5.52 8.63
C CYS A 27 -17.02 4.66 7.41
N ARG A 28 -17.80 5.27 6.52
CA ARG A 28 -18.27 4.64 5.29
C ARG A 28 -17.19 4.79 4.23
N CYS A 29 -16.25 3.85 4.18
CA CYS A 29 -15.51 3.60 2.95
C CYS A 29 -16.54 3.16 1.90
N LYS A 30 -16.75 3.98 0.86
CA LYS A 30 -17.52 3.58 -0.32
C LYS A 30 -16.71 2.52 -1.07
N CYS A 31 -17.04 1.26 -0.88
CA CYS A 31 -16.91 0.26 -1.93
C CYS A 31 -18.34 -0.03 -2.37
N ASP A 32 -18.72 0.50 -3.52
CA ASP A 32 -20.04 0.34 -4.13
C ASP A 32 -20.30 -1.14 -4.50
N ASP A 33 -21.59 -1.43 -4.58
CA ASP A 33 -22.30 -2.72 -4.60
C ASP A 33 -21.77 -3.82 -5.56
N HIS A 34 -21.89 -5.07 -5.08
CA HIS A 34 -21.75 -6.29 -5.88
C HIS A 34 -22.93 -6.46 -6.83
N GLY A 35 -22.67 -6.35 -8.14
CA GLY A 35 -23.51 -6.95 -9.18
C GLY A 35 -22.94 -8.31 -9.59
N ASP A 36 -23.76 -9.35 -9.45
CA ASP A 36 -23.56 -10.69 -10.03
C ASP A 36 -23.84 -10.64 -11.53
N ASP A 37 -22.84 -10.86 -12.39
CA ASP A 37 -23.04 -11.15 -13.81
C ASP A 37 -22.15 -12.33 -14.23
N ASN A 38 -22.73 -13.52 -14.27
CA ASN A 38 -22.19 -14.65 -15.03
C ASN A 38 -22.47 -14.39 -16.52
N ASN A 39 -21.43 -14.19 -17.32
CA ASN A 39 -21.54 -14.42 -18.76
C ASN A 39 -20.27 -15.03 -19.34
N THR A 40 -20.48 -16.10 -20.10
CA THR A 40 -19.49 -16.93 -20.78
C THR A 40 -19.50 -16.50 -22.24
N GLU A 41 -18.46 -15.83 -22.70
CA GLU A 41 -18.16 -15.73 -24.14
C GLU A 41 -16.65 -15.85 -24.36
N GLU A 42 -16.29 -16.79 -25.24
CA GLU A 42 -14.93 -17.06 -25.68
C GLU A 42 -14.36 -15.85 -26.43
N VAL A 43 -13.27 -15.27 -25.91
CA VAL A 43 -12.52 -14.22 -26.60
C VAL A 43 -11.05 -14.60 -26.67
N PHE A 44 -10.55 -14.52 -27.89
CA PHE A 44 -9.24 -14.93 -28.36
C PHE A 44 -8.07 -14.43 -27.48
N ILE A 45 -7.15 -15.35 -27.22
CA ILE A 45 -5.92 -15.19 -26.46
C ILE A 45 -5.09 -14.05 -27.05
N THR A 46 -5.17 -12.88 -26.43
CA THR A 46 -4.02 -11.99 -26.29
C THR A 46 -3.60 -12.10 -24.83
N GLN A 47 -2.36 -12.54 -24.59
CA GLN A 47 -1.77 -12.70 -23.26
C GLN A 47 -1.63 -11.32 -22.60
N SER A 48 -2.75 -10.80 -22.12
CA SER A 48 -2.91 -9.55 -21.39
C SER A 48 -2.83 -9.92 -19.92
N ILE A 49 -1.84 -9.37 -19.25
CA ILE A 49 -1.42 -9.72 -17.90
C ILE A 49 -2.49 -9.21 -16.92
N ASP A 50 -3.58 -9.96 -16.76
CA ASP A 50 -4.44 -9.89 -15.58
C ASP A 50 -3.67 -10.53 -14.42
N LYS A 51 -2.63 -9.84 -13.94
CA LYS A 51 -2.14 -10.03 -12.57
C LYS A 51 -3.24 -9.50 -11.65
N GLN A 52 -4.27 -10.31 -11.46
CA GLN A 52 -5.42 -10.03 -10.61
C GLN A 52 -4.93 -9.79 -9.19
N VAL A 53 -4.74 -8.52 -8.83
CA VAL A 53 -4.59 -8.10 -7.44
C VAL A 53 -5.99 -7.86 -6.92
N THR A 54 -6.66 -8.92 -6.50
CA THR A 54 -7.86 -8.75 -5.67
C THR A 54 -7.42 -8.20 -4.31
N PRO A 55 -8.06 -7.15 -3.78
CA PRO A 55 -7.79 -6.72 -2.43
C PRO A 55 -8.13 -7.88 -1.48
N SER A 56 -7.15 -8.35 -0.72
CA SER A 56 -7.41 -9.35 0.30
C SER A 56 -8.13 -8.68 1.46
N ILE A 57 -9.32 -9.18 1.79
CA ILE A 57 -10.12 -8.72 2.91
C ILE A 57 -9.91 -9.73 4.05
N CYS A 58 -9.38 -9.28 5.18
CA CYS A 58 -9.25 -10.12 6.38
C CYS A 58 -10.65 -10.57 6.82
N LYS A 59 -10.94 -11.88 6.69
CA LYS A 59 -12.28 -12.45 6.97
C LYS A 59 -12.81 -12.18 8.39
N LYS A 60 -11.92 -11.92 9.34
CA LYS A 60 -12.27 -11.65 10.75
C LYS A 60 -12.67 -10.20 11.04
N CYS A 61 -12.03 -9.21 10.41
CA CYS A 61 -12.28 -7.79 10.71
C CYS A 61 -12.61 -6.92 9.51
N GLY A 62 -12.70 -7.50 8.31
CA GLY A 62 -12.98 -6.74 7.11
C GLY A 62 -11.83 -5.83 6.66
N LEU A 63 -10.62 -5.94 7.24
CA LEU A 63 -9.49 -5.11 6.83
C LEU A 63 -9.14 -5.42 5.37
N CYS A 64 -9.40 -4.45 4.49
CA CYS A 64 -9.06 -4.48 3.08
C CYS A 64 -7.66 -3.88 2.89
N LYS A 65 -6.66 -4.74 2.65
CA LYS A 65 -5.30 -4.32 2.32
C LYS A 65 -4.77 -5.22 1.21
N TYR A 66 -4.05 -4.64 0.27
CA TYR A 66 -3.41 -5.41 -0.79
C TYR A 66 -2.29 -6.31 -0.22
N VAL A 67 -2.37 -7.60 -0.54
CA VAL A 67 -1.28 -8.56 -0.31
C VAL A 67 -0.22 -8.35 -1.41
N PRO A 68 1.07 -8.20 -1.05
CA PRO A 68 2.14 -8.08 -2.03
C PRO A 68 2.13 -9.25 -3.01
N LEU A 69 2.33 -8.95 -4.30
CA LEU A 69 2.34 -9.95 -5.38
C LEU A 69 3.37 -11.06 -5.16
N LYS A 70 4.46 -10.73 -4.46
CA LYS A 70 5.50 -11.67 -4.07
C LYS A 70 6.10 -11.22 -2.74
N ILE A 71 6.51 -12.17 -1.92
CA ILE A 71 7.37 -11.93 -0.76
C ILE A 71 8.80 -12.25 -1.18
N PRO A 72 9.67 -11.24 -1.40
CA PRO A 72 11.06 -11.47 -1.79
C PRO A 72 11.87 -12.21 -0.72
N MET A 73 11.64 -11.86 0.55
CA MET A 73 12.41 -12.37 1.68
C MET A 73 11.60 -12.24 2.97
N TYR A 74 11.55 -13.32 3.75
CA TYR A 74 10.96 -13.34 5.11
C TYR A 74 11.96 -12.84 6.17
N ALA A 75 12.69 -11.77 5.85
CA ALA A 75 13.73 -11.16 6.68
C ALA A 75 13.97 -9.70 6.20
N PRO A 76 14.65 -8.85 6.98
CA PRO A 76 15.08 -7.54 6.50
C PRO A 76 16.23 -7.65 5.49
N TYR A 77 16.32 -6.67 4.59
CA TYR A 77 17.52 -6.40 3.82
C TYR A 77 18.40 -5.39 4.56
N THR A 78 19.70 -5.69 4.65
CA THR A 78 20.69 -4.77 5.24
C THR A 78 21.34 -3.95 4.13
N LEU A 79 21.08 -2.64 4.12
CA LEU A 79 21.66 -1.72 3.14
C LEU A 79 22.73 -0.88 3.81
N LYS A 80 23.83 -0.65 3.09
CA LYS A 80 24.97 0.17 3.54
C LYS A 80 25.22 1.27 2.52
N GLY A 81 25.78 2.39 2.99
CA GLY A 81 26.26 3.46 2.11
C GLY A 81 25.16 4.26 1.41
N LEU A 82 23.94 4.30 1.96
CA LEU A 82 22.88 5.16 1.44
C LEU A 82 23.16 6.63 1.82
N ASP A 83 22.93 7.54 0.87
CA ASP A 83 23.10 8.98 1.04
C ASP A 83 21.81 9.61 1.63
N PRO A 84 21.89 10.38 2.74
CA PRO A 84 20.73 11.05 3.29
C PRO A 84 20.10 12.13 2.40
N ASN A 85 20.85 12.67 1.43
CA ASN A 85 20.35 13.68 0.51
C ASN A 85 19.72 13.09 -0.76
N GLU A 86 19.78 11.76 -0.92
CA GLU A 86 19.20 11.07 -2.07
C GLU A 86 17.79 10.57 -1.75
N GLN A 87 16.90 10.65 -2.75
CA GLN A 87 15.56 10.09 -2.67
C GLN A 87 15.55 8.66 -3.22
N TYR A 88 15.22 7.72 -2.36
CA TYR A 88 15.10 6.31 -2.71
C TYR A 88 13.63 5.90 -2.87
N TYR A 89 13.39 4.80 -3.57
CA TYR A 89 12.06 4.23 -3.76
C TYR A 89 12.03 2.81 -3.21
N TYR A 90 11.13 2.56 -2.27
CA TYR A 90 10.91 1.24 -1.69
C TYR A 90 9.95 0.43 -2.57
N CYS A 91 10.34 -0.80 -2.88
CA CYS A 91 9.48 -1.73 -3.62
C CYS A 91 8.30 -2.17 -2.74
N THR A 92 7.06 -2.02 -3.20
CA THR A 92 5.86 -2.45 -2.46
C THR A 92 5.25 -3.74 -3.00
N CYS A 93 5.51 -4.07 -4.27
CA CYS A 93 4.96 -5.26 -4.94
C CYS A 93 5.79 -6.55 -4.74
N GLY A 94 7.08 -6.42 -4.42
CA GLY A 94 8.00 -7.55 -4.30
C GLY A 94 8.47 -8.18 -5.62
N LEU A 95 8.15 -7.56 -6.77
CA LEU A 95 8.50 -8.10 -8.09
C LEU A 95 9.90 -7.73 -8.58
N THR A 96 10.53 -6.69 -8.01
CA THR A 96 11.90 -6.32 -8.36
C THR A 96 12.86 -7.48 -8.10
N THR A 97 13.73 -7.81 -9.04
CA THR A 97 14.64 -8.98 -8.96
C THR A 97 16.07 -8.61 -8.59
N GLY A 98 16.58 -7.47 -9.07
CA GLY A 98 18.02 -7.13 -8.93
C GLY A 98 18.40 -6.19 -7.79
N GLN A 99 17.46 -5.39 -7.28
CA GLN A 99 17.77 -4.30 -6.34
C GLN A 99 16.87 -4.30 -5.09
N GLN A 100 16.27 -5.45 -4.75
CA GLN A 100 15.50 -5.55 -3.52
C GLN A 100 16.35 -5.10 -2.34
N PRO A 101 15.81 -4.25 -1.46
CA PRO A 101 14.41 -3.87 -1.26
C PRO A 101 13.95 -2.60 -2.02
N LEU A 102 14.84 -2.00 -2.82
CA LEU A 102 14.55 -0.82 -3.64
C LEU A 102 13.72 -1.20 -4.86
N CYS A 103 12.98 -0.21 -5.37
CA CYS A 103 12.15 -0.36 -6.55
C CYS A 103 12.91 0.02 -7.81
N ASP A 104 12.80 -0.81 -8.83
CA ASP A 104 13.29 -0.57 -10.19
C ASP A 104 12.32 0.22 -11.07
N GLN A 105 11.18 0.67 -10.52
CA GLN A 105 10.05 1.34 -11.17
C GLN A 105 9.35 0.50 -12.26
N LYS A 106 10.08 -0.28 -13.04
CA LYS A 106 9.59 -1.14 -14.12
C LYS A 106 8.74 -2.29 -13.60
N SER A 107 9.15 -2.93 -12.51
CA SER A 107 8.45 -4.13 -11.99
C SER A 107 7.05 -3.86 -11.41
N CYS A 108 6.67 -2.61 -11.16
CA CYS A 108 5.33 -2.27 -10.68
C CYS A 108 4.39 -1.73 -11.77
N ILE A 109 4.88 -1.52 -13.00
CA ILE A 109 4.04 -1.05 -14.12
C ILE A 109 2.94 -2.08 -14.40
N GLY A 110 1.70 -1.60 -14.56
CA GLY A 110 0.53 -2.46 -14.77
C GLY A 110 -0.01 -3.13 -13.50
N THR A 111 0.60 -2.89 -12.34
CA THR A 111 0.09 -3.37 -11.04
C THR A 111 -0.62 -2.26 -10.26
N LYS A 112 -1.40 -2.61 -9.24
CA LYS A 112 -1.99 -1.64 -8.29
C LYS A 112 -0.97 -1.10 -7.25
N PHE A 113 0.26 -1.61 -7.27
CA PHE A 113 1.31 -1.22 -6.33
C PHE A 113 2.08 -0.02 -6.86
N GLN A 114 2.32 0.95 -5.98
CA GLN A 114 3.17 2.11 -6.28
C GLN A 114 4.44 2.06 -5.44
N PRO A 115 5.61 2.44 -6.00
CA PRO A 115 6.84 2.59 -5.23
C PRO A 115 6.64 3.61 -4.11
N LYS A 116 7.15 3.35 -2.91
CA LYS A 116 7.07 4.31 -1.81
C LYS A 116 8.35 5.15 -1.75
N PRO A 117 8.32 6.46 -2.07
CA PRO A 117 9.48 7.32 -1.92
C PRO A 117 9.87 7.46 -0.44
N PHE A 118 11.16 7.53 -0.16
CA PHE A 118 11.68 7.83 1.17
C PHE A 118 13.04 8.53 1.09
N VAL A 119 13.35 9.30 2.12
CA VAL A 119 14.65 9.92 2.38
C VAL A 119 15.16 9.44 3.73
N LEU A 120 16.47 9.40 3.93
CA LEU A 120 17.02 8.99 5.21
C LEU A 120 17.03 10.19 6.15
N GLY A 121 16.42 10.05 7.34
CA GLY A 121 16.44 11.13 8.33
C GLY A 121 17.84 11.41 8.90
N LYS A 122 18.75 10.43 8.89
CA LYS A 122 20.14 10.55 9.39
C LYS A 122 21.06 9.61 8.61
N LYS A 123 22.33 10.00 8.46
CA LYS A 123 23.37 9.11 7.94
C LYS A 123 23.62 7.97 8.94
N GLN A 124 23.51 6.73 8.47
CA GLN A 124 23.82 5.53 9.25
C GLN A 124 24.68 4.59 8.42
N THR A 125 25.50 3.78 9.08
CA THR A 125 26.33 2.77 8.41
C THR A 125 25.48 1.66 7.81
N MET A 126 24.35 1.33 8.45
CA MET A 126 23.47 0.24 8.05
C MET A 126 22.00 0.61 8.26
N PHE A 127 21.15 0.22 7.32
CA PHE A 127 19.69 0.34 7.41
C PHE A 127 19.03 -1.02 7.21
N LEU A 128 18.04 -1.33 8.05
CA LEU A 128 17.22 -2.54 7.91
C LEU A 128 15.90 -2.19 7.24
N LEU A 129 15.79 -2.56 5.97
CA LEU A 129 14.58 -2.33 5.19
C LEU A 129 13.75 -3.61 5.07
N CYS A 130 12.43 -3.44 5.04
CA CYS A 130 11.50 -4.55 5.06
C CYS A 130 11.59 -5.39 3.78
N GLY A 131 11.94 -6.67 3.90
CA GLY A 131 11.94 -7.59 2.77
C GLY A 131 10.57 -8.18 2.45
N CYS A 132 9.72 -8.38 3.47
CA CYS A 132 8.45 -9.11 3.33
C CYS A 132 7.28 -8.29 2.78
N ARG A 133 7.41 -6.96 2.68
CA ARG A 133 6.39 -6.00 2.22
C ARG A 133 5.16 -5.85 3.12
N TYR A 134 5.20 -6.38 4.34
CA TYR A 134 4.09 -6.30 5.31
C TYR A 134 4.30 -5.28 6.43
N THR A 135 5.45 -4.60 6.46
CA THR A 135 5.76 -3.60 7.50
C THR A 135 4.65 -2.55 7.62
N SER A 136 4.37 -2.17 8.86
CA SER A 136 3.49 -1.05 9.19
C SER A 136 4.24 0.30 9.13
N ASN A 137 5.58 0.27 9.05
CA ASN A 137 6.44 1.44 8.97
C ASN A 137 7.38 1.39 7.74
N PRO A 138 6.84 1.35 6.49
CA PRO A 138 7.70 1.27 5.32
C PRO A 138 8.52 2.56 5.15
N PRO A 139 9.82 2.45 4.81
CA PRO A 139 10.48 1.26 4.25
C PRO A 139 11.13 0.31 5.29
N TYR A 140 11.08 0.65 6.57
CA TYR A 140 11.84 -0.01 7.62
C TYR A 140 11.24 -1.35 8.06
N CYS A 141 12.09 -2.25 8.54
CA CYS A 141 11.66 -3.51 9.13
C CYS A 141 11.09 -3.31 10.54
N ASP A 142 9.92 -3.89 10.81
CA ASP A 142 9.20 -3.88 12.09
C ASP A 142 9.05 -5.31 12.68
N ALA A 143 9.88 -6.25 12.21
CA ALA A 143 9.85 -7.67 12.58
C ALA A 143 8.56 -8.44 12.27
N ILE A 144 7.58 -7.86 11.55
CA ILE A 144 6.32 -8.56 11.23
C ILE A 144 6.53 -9.87 10.47
N HIS A 145 7.63 -9.98 9.70
CA HIS A 145 8.01 -11.17 8.96
C HIS A 145 8.17 -12.43 9.85
N THR A 146 8.41 -12.26 11.15
CA THR A 146 8.51 -13.37 12.12
C THR A 146 7.14 -13.97 12.49
N ARG A 147 6.05 -13.28 12.16
CA ARG A 147 4.67 -13.66 12.49
C ARG A 147 3.81 -13.96 11.27
N LEU A 148 4.40 -13.94 10.07
CA LEU A 148 3.68 -14.27 8.85
C LEU A 148 3.63 -15.79 8.68
N PRO A 149 2.46 -16.36 8.35
CA PRO A 149 2.40 -17.74 7.89
C PRO A 149 3.16 -17.87 6.56
N PHE A 150 3.50 -19.11 6.18
CA PHE A 150 4.04 -19.37 4.85
C PHE A 150 2.97 -19.06 3.79
N ASN A 151 3.29 -18.17 2.85
CA ASN A 151 2.40 -17.72 1.77
C ASN A 151 1.05 -17.15 2.28
N PRO A 152 1.06 -16.00 2.98
CA PRO A 152 -0.15 -15.38 3.53
C PRO A 152 -1.13 -14.98 2.42
N THR A 153 -2.35 -15.50 2.51
CA THR A 153 -3.48 -15.14 1.63
C THR A 153 -4.34 -14.01 2.20
N ASP A 154 -4.30 -13.83 3.52
CA ASP A 154 -4.97 -12.74 4.23
C ASP A 154 -3.96 -11.64 4.57
N PRO A 155 -4.37 -10.36 4.56
CA PRO A 155 -3.49 -9.30 5.01
C PRO A 155 -3.25 -9.45 6.52
N PRO A 156 -2.04 -9.19 7.03
CA PRO A 156 -1.78 -9.24 8.46
C PRO A 156 -2.63 -8.17 9.16
N CYS A 157 -3.66 -8.63 9.87
CA CYS A 157 -4.59 -7.84 10.66
C CYS A 157 -4.35 -8.11 12.16
N LYS A 158 -4.70 -7.16 13.03
CA LYS A 158 -4.55 -7.33 14.50
C LYS A 158 -5.35 -8.51 15.07
N CYS A 159 -6.30 -9.04 14.29
CA CYS A 159 -7.19 -10.16 14.63
C CYS A 159 -6.52 -11.54 14.59
N SER A 160 -5.23 -11.60 14.23
CA SER A 160 -4.41 -12.81 14.29
C SER A 160 -3.78 -13.05 15.66
N LYS A 161 -4.00 -12.16 16.65
CA LYS A 161 -3.76 -12.50 18.04
C LYS A 161 -4.81 -13.56 18.43
N VAL A 162 -4.43 -14.83 18.32
CA VAL A 162 -5.07 -15.87 19.11
C VAL A 162 -5.00 -15.42 20.56
N ASP A 163 -6.16 -15.39 21.21
CA ASP A 163 -6.31 -14.97 22.59
C ASP A 163 -5.22 -15.63 23.45
N GLU A 164 -4.43 -14.79 24.13
CA GLU A 164 -3.40 -15.23 25.06
C GLU A 164 -4.06 -16.04 26.19
N TRP A 165 -3.43 -17.17 26.53
CA TRP A 165 -3.76 -18.04 27.65
C TRP A 165 -3.20 -17.50 28.96
#